data_AF-A0AAU9XKQ7-F1
#
_entry.id   AF-A0AAU9XKQ7-F1
#
_cell.length_a   1.000
_cell.length_b   1.000
_cell.length_c   1.000
_cell.angle_alpha   90.00
_cell.angle_beta   90.00
_cell.angle_gamma   90.00
#
_symmetry.space_group_name_H-M   'P 1'
#
loop_
_entity.id
_entity.type
_entity.pdbx_description
1 polymer ?
#
loop_
_entity_poly.entity_id
_entity_poly.type
_entity_poly.pdbx_seq_one_letter_code
_entity_poly.pdbx_strand_id
1 'polypeptide(L)' 'EPYFDYCSPLWDTCVGRVITGSSYDVRSTDVLNNLKWKTLETRRFHTKATLVYKIFNDLSAPNCATPL' A
#
# COMPACT_ATOMS: atom_id res chain seq x y z
N GLU A 1 -9.48 -10.37 -15.56
CA GLU A 1 -8.86 -10.08 -14.24
C GLU A 1 -9.87 -9.90 -13.13
N PRO A 2 -9.74 -10.59 -11.97
CA PRO A 2 -10.37 -10.10 -10.75
C PRO A 2 -9.64 -8.82 -10.30
N TYR A 3 -10.41 -7.77 -10.07
CA TYR A 3 -9.94 -6.43 -9.74
C TYR A 3 -9.25 -6.42 -8.37
N PHE A 4 -7.92 -6.56 -8.38
CA PHE A 4 -7.06 -6.66 -7.19
C PHE A 4 -7.11 -5.42 -6.27
N ASP A 5 -7.61 -4.29 -6.78
CA ASP A 5 -7.73 -3.04 -6.04
C ASP A 5 -8.83 -3.09 -4.97
N TYR A 6 -9.90 -3.86 -5.15
CA TYR A 6 -10.95 -4.03 -4.14
C TYR A 6 -10.42 -4.62 -2.83
N CYS A 7 -9.40 -5.47 -2.90
CA CYS A 7 -8.82 -6.12 -1.72
C CYS A 7 -7.94 -5.18 -0.89
N SER A 8 -7.48 -4.05 -1.44
CA SER A 8 -6.53 -3.17 -0.73
C SER A 8 -7.16 -2.50 0.50
N PRO A 9 -8.35 -1.85 0.40
CA PRO A 9 -9.02 -1.27 1.57
C PRO A 9 -9.46 -2.31 2.61
N LEU A 10 -9.86 -3.50 2.16
CA LEU A 10 -10.23 -4.61 3.03
C LEU A 10 -9.01 -5.13 3.79
N TRP A 11 -7.88 -5.30 3.11
CA TRP A 11 -6.64 -5.71 3.75
C TRP A 11 -6.21 -4.72 4.83
N ASP A 12 -6.17 -3.43 4.52
CA ASP A 12 -5.81 -2.39 5.47
C ASP A 12 -6.74 -2.40 6.69
N THR A 13 -8.05 -2.46 6.47
CA THR A 13 -9.05 -2.48 7.55
C THR A 13 -8.93 -3.72 8.43
N CYS A 14 -8.86 -4.93 7.84
CA CYS A 14 -8.78 -6.18 8.59
C CYS A 14 -7.51 -6.22 9.45
N VAL A 15 -6.37 -5.84 8.89
CA VAL A 15 -5.10 -5.81 9.62
C VAL A 15 -5.15 -4.78 10.75
N GLY A 16 -5.65 -3.57 10.49
CA GLY A 16 -5.77 -2.52 11.51
C GLY A 16 -6.61 -2.95 12.71
N ARG A 17 -7.70 -3.69 12.47
CA ARG A 17 -8.57 -4.20 13.54
C ARG A 17 -7.97 -5.37 14.30
N VAL A 18 -7.30 -6.30 13.62
CA VAL A 18 -6.63 -7.44 14.28
C VAL A 18 -5.53 -6.94 15.23
N ILE A 19 -4.78 -5.92 14.82
CA ILE A 19 -3.71 -5.34 15.65
C ILE A 19 -4.27 -4.60 16.87
N THR A 20 -5.36 -3.86 16.69
CA THR A 20 -5.92 -3.01 17.77
C THR A 20 -6.98 -3.71 18.62
N GLY A 21 -7.51 -4.85 18.18
CA GLY A 21 -8.66 -5.51 18.79
C GLY A 21 -9.95 -4.68 18.73
N SER A 22 -10.03 -3.66 17.86
CA SER A 22 -11.18 -2.75 17.83
C SER A 22 -12.48 -3.44 17.39
N SER A 23 -13.61 -3.09 18.01
CA SER A 23 -14.95 -3.55 17.57
C SER A 23 -15.22 -3.15 16.11
N TYR A 24 -15.99 -3.97 15.41
CA TYR A 24 -16.48 -3.68 14.06
C TYR A 24 -17.38 -2.44 13.98
N ASP A 25 -18.01 -2.03 15.09
CA ASP A 25 -18.83 -0.82 15.17
C ASP A 25 -18.00 0.47 15.04
N VAL A 26 -16.72 0.42 15.39
CA VAL A 26 -15.80 1.55 15.22
C VAL A 26 -15.49 1.70 13.74
N ARG A 27 -15.61 2.90 13.18
CA ARG A 27 -15.31 3.14 11.77
C ARG A 27 -13.84 2.82 11.46
N SER A 28 -13.59 2.06 10.40
CA SER A 28 -12.26 1.57 10.04
C SER A 28 -11.25 2.69 9.80
N THR A 29 -11.69 3.80 9.20
CA THR A 29 -10.83 4.97 8.97
C THR A 29 -10.26 5.54 10.27
N ASP A 30 -11.03 5.50 11.36
CA ASP A 30 -10.58 6.05 12.64
C ASP A 30 -9.53 5.14 13.28
N VAL A 31 -9.69 3.81 13.15
CA VAL A 31 -8.67 2.83 13.56
C VAL A 31 -7.37 3.04 12.76
N LEU A 32 -7.47 3.17 11.44
CA LEU A 32 -6.31 3.40 10.57
C LEU A 32 -5.62 4.73 10.85
N ASN A 33 -6.39 5.80 11.10
CA ASN A 33 -5.84 7.12 11.43
C ASN A 33 -5.10 7.12 12.77
N ASN A 34 -5.64 6.46 13.79
CA ASN A 34 -4.97 6.30 15.08
C ASN A 34 -3.64 5.55 14.94
N LEU A 35 -3.57 4.56 14.05
CA LEU A 35 -2.34 3.83 13.73
C LEU A 35 -1.38 4.63 12.82
N LYS A 36 -1.77 5.83 12.36
CA LYS A 36 -1.07 6.57 11.29
C LYS A 36 -0.78 5.66 10.09
N TRP A 37 -1.74 4.78 9.79
CA TRP A 37 -1.55 3.69 8.85
C TRP A 37 -1.45 4.23 7.42
N LYS A 38 -0.32 3.96 6.76
CA LYS A 38 -0.20 4.18 5.31
C LYS A 38 -0.90 3.03 4.59
N THR A 39 -1.96 3.32 3.84
CA THR A 39 -2.70 2.31 3.06
C THR A 39 -1.82 1.61 2.04
N LEU A 40 -2.17 0.38 1.69
CA LEU A 40 -1.45 -0.39 0.69
C LEU A 40 -1.40 0.33 -0.66
N GLU A 41 -2.51 0.97 -1.03
CA GLU A 41 -2.61 1.82 -2.22
C GLU A 41 -1.57 2.95 -2.20
N THR A 42 -1.51 3.72 -1.11
CA THR A 42 -0.54 4.82 -0.97
C THR A 42 0.90 4.31 -1.08
N ARG A 43 1.19 3.15 -0.48
CA ARG A 43 2.53 2.53 -0.57
C ARG A 43 2.84 2.09 -2.00
N ARG A 44 1.90 1.44 -2.69
CA ARG A 44 2.06 1.04 -4.10
C ARG A 44 2.29 2.24 -5.01
N PHE A 45 1.50 3.29 -4.84
CA PHE A 45 1.67 4.53 -5.59
C PHE A 45 3.05 5.13 -5.37
N HIS A 46 3.48 5.25 -4.10
CA HIS A 46 4.80 5.77 -3.77
C HIS A 46 5.93 4.92 -4.36
N THR A 47 5.84 3.58 -4.26
CA THR A 47 6.83 2.66 -4.85
C THR A 47 6.88 2.79 -6.36
N LYS A 48 5.73 2.87 -7.03
CA LYS A 48 5.64 3.08 -8.48
C LYS A 48 6.29 4.40 -8.88
N ALA A 49 5.95 5.50 -8.21
CA ALA A 49 6.53 6.82 -8.46
C ALA A 49 8.05 6.82 -8.23
N THR A 50 8.50 6.20 -7.13
CA THR A 50 9.93 6.07 -6.80
C THR A 50 10.68 5.28 -7.87
N LEU A 51 10.11 4.17 -8.35
CA LEU A 51 10.69 3.36 -9.41
C LEU A 51 10.81 4.15 -10.71
N VAL A 52 9.73 4.81 -11.13
CA VAL A 52 9.70 5.66 -12.33
C VAL A 52 10.75 6.76 -12.23
N TYR A 53 10.83 7.46 -11.09
CA TYR A 53 11.87 8.47 -10.85
C TYR A 53 13.28 7.89 -10.99
N LYS A 54 13.55 6.72 -10.40
CA LYS A 54 14.86 6.07 -10.50
C LYS A 54 15.23 5.71 -11.93
N ILE A 55 14.27 5.19 -12.70
CA ILE A 55 14.46 4.86 -14.12
C ILE A 55 14.80 6.13 -14.92
N PHE A 56 14.05 7.21 -14.73
CA PHE A 56 14.29 8.46 -15.46
C PHE A 56 15.62 9.15 -15.14
N ASN A 57 16.22 8.86 -13.99
CA ASN A 57 17.47 9.48 -13.56
C ASN A 57 18.68 8.51 -13.61
N ASP A 58 18.53 7.35 -14.26
CA ASP A 58 19.57 6.30 -14.33
C ASP A 58 20.07 5.84 -12.93
N LEU A 59 19.22 5.98 -11.91
CA LEU A 59 19.47 5.56 -10.53
C LEU A 59 18.91 4.15 -10.24
N SER A 60 18.40 3.48 -11.27
CA SER A 60 17.91 2.10 -11.16
C SER A 60 19.08 1.14 -11.02
N ALA A 61 18.93 0.14 -10.14
CA ALA A 61 19.94 -0.92 -10.01
C ALA A 61 20.13 -1.64 -11.37
N PRO A 62 21.36 -2.04 -11.72
CA PRO A 62 21.67 -2.60 -13.04
C PRO A 62 20.86 -3.85 -13.40
N ASN A 63 20.31 -4.55 -12.41
CA ASN A 63 19.47 -5.74 -12.58
C ASN A 63 17.98 -5.43 -12.88
N CYS A 64 17.55 -4.17 -12.90
CA CYS A 64 16.20 -3.78 -13.28
C CYS A 64 16.09 -3.36 -14.76
N ALA A 65 17.19 -3.34 -15.51
CA ALA A 65 17.26 -2.91 -16.90
C ALA A 65 17.29 -4.06 -17.93
N THR A 66 17.27 -5.33 -17.50
CA THR A 66 17.16 -6.45 -18.44
C THR A 66 15.71 -6.60 -18.90
N PRO A 67 15.42 -6.49 -20.21
CA PRO A 67 14.15 -6.93 -20.75
C PRO A 67 14.07 -8.46 -20.58
N LEU A 68 12.89 -8.95 -20.19
CA LEU A 68 12.52 -10.37 -20.31
C LEU A 68 12.58 -10.80 -21.78
#